data_AF-K8X4L7-F1
#
_entry.id   AF-K8X4L7-F1
#
_cell.length_a   1.000
_cell.length_b   1.000
_cell.length_c   1.000
_cell.angle_alpha   90.00
_cell.angle_beta   90.00
_cell.angle_gamma   90.00
#
_symmetry.space_group_name_H-M   'P 1'
#
loop_
_entity.id
_entity.type
_entity.pdbx_description
1 polymer ?
#
loop_
_entity_poly.entity_id
_entity_poly.type
_entity_poly.pdbx_seq_one_letter_code
_entity_poly.pdbx_strand_id
1 'polypeptide(L)' 'MRINIDVVVANCSMTLDELNQLQNGQIKLLSHFIQSEVILKSGSEVLATGMLVKVDEQYCVAIDKVNQLN' A
#
# COMPACT_ATOMS: atom_id res chain seq x y z
N MET A 1 23.18 -6.50 3.11
CA MET A 1 22.10 -7.02 2.25
C MET A 1 20.94 -6.04 2.29
N ARG A 2 20.27 -5.77 1.17
CA ARG A 2 19.09 -4.88 1.10
C ARG A 2 17.90 -5.66 0.55
N ILE A 3 16.71 -5.40 1.06
CA ILE A 3 15.45 -6.05 0.66
C ILE A 3 14.53 -4.97 0.11
N ASN A 4 13.86 -5.23 -1.01
CA ASN A 4 12.90 -4.30 -1.61
C ASN A 4 11.57 -4.42 -0.87
N ILE A 5 11.07 -3.31 -0.35
CA ILE A 5 9.79 -3.23 0.37
C ILE A 5 8.86 -2.31 -0.40
N ASP A 6 7.65 -2.80 -0.68
CA ASP A 6 6.56 -1.98 -1.19
C ASP A 6 5.75 -1.40 -0.02
N VAL A 7 5.42 -0.11 -0.10
CA VAL A 7 4.48 0.57 0.80
C VAL A 7 3.15 0.70 0.06
N VAL A 8 2.16 -0.08 0.48
CA VAL A 8 0.85 -0.18 -0.20
C VAL A 8 -0.19 0.59 0.61
N VAL A 9 -0.79 1.61 -0.01
CA VAL A 9 -1.89 2.39 0.58
C VAL A 9 -3.24 1.71 0.45
N ALA A 10 -3.45 0.95 -0.62
CA ALA A 10 -4.68 0.21 -0.86
C ALA A 10 -4.47 -0.87 -1.92
N ASN A 11 -5.31 -1.90 -1.86
CA ASN A 11 -5.46 -2.87 -2.94
C ASN A 11 -6.85 -2.69 -3.56
N CYS A 12 -6.94 -2.83 -4.88
CA CYS A 12 -8.22 -2.94 -5.56
C CYS A 12 -8.12 -3.98 -6.67
N SER A 13 -9.27 -4.55 -7.03
CA SER A 13 -9.38 -5.50 -8.13
C SER A 13 -10.10 -4.84 -9.30
N MET A 14 -9.75 -5.27 -10.51
CA MET A 14 -10.41 -4.84 -11.74
C MET A 14 -10.70 -6.05 -12.61
N THR A 15 -11.77 -5.99 -13.40
CA THR A 15 -11.93 -6.93 -14.51
C THR A 15 -10.95 -6.56 -15.64
N LEU A 16 -10.73 -7.48 -16.58
CA LEU A 16 -9.90 -7.21 -17.75
C LEU A 16 -10.48 -6.06 -18.59
N ASP A 17 -11.80 -5.99 -18.72
CA ASP A 17 -12.47 -4.92 -19.46
C ASP A 17 -12.29 -3.55 -18.79
N GLU A 18 -12.42 -3.50 -17.45
CA GLU A 18 -12.15 -2.28 -16.69
C GLU A 18 -10.69 -1.83 -16.84
N LEU A 19 -9.74 -2.77 -16.90
CA LEU A 19 -8.33 -2.48 -17.09
C LEU A 19 -8.07 -1.91 -18.50
N ASN A 20 -8.68 -2.50 -19.52
CA ASN A 20 -8.56 -2.04 -20.91
C ASN A 20 -9.19 -0.64 -21.12
N GLN A 21 -10.11 -0.24 -20.25
CA GLN A 21 -10.76 1.07 -20.27
C GLN A 21 -10.11 2.08 -19.31
N LEU A 22 -8.99 1.74 -18.67
CA LEU A 22 -8.33 2.63 -17.73
C LEU A 22 -7.78 3.88 -18.44
N GLN A 23 -8.16 5.07 -17.97
CA GLN A 23 -7.80 6.34 -18.61
C GLN A 23 -7.24 7.36 -17.62
N ASN A 24 -6.49 8.33 -18.14
CA ASN A 24 -5.94 9.42 -17.34
C ASN A 24 -7.08 10.24 -16.69
N GLY A 25 -6.96 10.53 -15.40
CA GLY A 25 -7.96 11.27 -14.63
C GLY A 25 -9.14 10.43 -14.11
N GLN A 26 -9.18 9.14 -14.39
CA GLN A 26 -10.23 8.27 -13.88
C GLN A 26 -10.12 8.08 -12.35
N ILE A 27 -11.24 8.24 -11.66
CA ILE A 27 -11.35 8.00 -10.21
C ILE A 27 -11.84 6.56 -9.99
N LYS A 28 -11.11 5.79 -9.19
CA LYS A 28 -11.50 4.44 -8.80
C LYS A 28 -11.81 4.38 -7.31
N LEU A 29 -12.94 3.76 -6.97
CA LEU A 29 -13.29 3.49 -5.59
C LEU A 29 -12.41 2.37 -5.04
N LEU A 30 -11.82 2.62 -3.88
CA LEU A 30 -11.06 1.64 -3.12
C LEU A 30 -11.97 1.08 -2.02
N SER A 31 -12.23 -0.22 -2.04
CA SER A 31 -12.93 -0.88 -0.95
C SER A 31 -11.94 -1.17 0.19
N HIS A 32 -12.35 -0.92 1.43
CA HIS A 32 -11.53 -1.16 2.63
C HIS A 32 -10.25 -0.31 2.72
N PHE A 33 -10.30 0.94 2.24
CA PHE A 33 -9.24 1.91 2.49
C PHE A 33 -9.46 2.62 3.83
N ILE A 34 -8.49 2.52 4.72
CA ILE A 34 -8.42 3.35 5.92
C ILE A 34 -7.44 4.47 5.63
N GLN A 35 -7.90 5.70 5.79
CA GLN A 35 -7.11 6.88 5.47
C GLN A 35 -5.79 6.86 6.24
N SER A 36 -4.69 6.96 5.50
CA SER A 36 -3.30 6.98 6.00
C SER A 36 -2.74 5.66 6.53
N GLU A 37 -3.51 4.57 6.59
CA GLU A 37 -2.95 3.26 6.91
C GLU A 37 -2.23 2.69 5.68
N VAL A 38 -1.08 2.04 5.93
CA VAL A 38 -0.26 1.42 4.89
C VAL A 38 0.22 0.04 5.30
N ILE A 39 0.43 -0.80 4.30
CA ILE A 39 0.96 -2.15 4.44
C ILE A 39 2.38 -2.16 3.89
N LEU A 40 3.33 -2.66 4.67
CA LEU A 40 4.69 -2.96 4.21
C LEU A 40 4.75 -4.42 3.79
N LYS A 41 5.13 -4.67 2.54
CA LYS A 41 5.24 -6.02 2.01
C LYS A 41 6.52 -6.23 1.20
N SER A 42 6.99 -7.47 1.16
CA SER A 42 8.05 -7.93 0.24
C SER A 42 7.44 -8.96 -0.70
N GLY A 43 7.20 -8.55 -1.96
CA GLY A 43 6.49 -9.39 -2.92
C GLY A 43 5.03 -9.65 -2.50
N SER A 44 4.72 -10.90 -2.13
CA SER A 44 3.40 -11.33 -1.64
C SER A 44 3.28 -11.35 -0.13
N GLU A 45 4.37 -11.15 0.61
CA GLU A 45 4.39 -11.31 2.06
C GLU A 45 4.21 -9.98 2.78
N VAL A 46 3.21 -9.90 3.66
CA VAL A 46 2.98 -8.73 4.51
C VAL A 46 3.86 -8.81 5.75
N LEU A 47 4.77 -7.83 5.87
CA LEU A 47 5.75 -7.76 6.94
C LEU A 47 5.26 -6.90 8.11
N ALA A 48 4.55 -5.81 7.82
CA ALA A 48 4.10 -4.87 8.85
C ALA A 48 2.92 -4.01 8.35
N THR A 49 2.21 -3.41 9.31
CA THR A 49 1.24 -2.33 9.06
C THR A 49 1.65 -1.08 9.83
N GLY A 50 1.24 0.08 9.34
CA GLY A 50 1.57 1.35 9.97
C GLY A 50 0.80 2.51 9.38
N MET A 51 1.12 3.72 9.85
CA MET A 51 0.57 4.96 9.33
C MET A 51 1.58 5.72 8.47
N LEU A 52 1.13 6.19 7.30
CA LEU A 52 1.88 7.12 6.47
C LEU A 52 1.94 8.49 7.16
N VAL A 53 3.15 8.96 7.42
CA VAL A 53 3.41 10.25 8.07
C VAL A 53 4.40 11.05 7.24
N LYS A 54 4.29 12.38 7.30
CA LYS A 54 5.30 13.28 6.71
C LYS A 54 6.19 13.80 7.84
N VAL A 55 7.48 13.50 7.78
CA VAL A 55 8.49 14.03 8.71
C VAL A 55 9.41 14.92 7.90
N ASP A 56 9.44 16.21 8.23
CA ASP A 56 10.03 17.27 7.42
C ASP A 56 9.48 17.23 5.96
N GLU A 57 10.33 16.89 5.00
CA GLU A 57 10.02 16.78 3.57
C GLU A 57 10.04 15.34 3.05
N GLN A 58 9.95 14.35 3.94
CA GLN A 58 9.99 12.93 3.59
C GLN A 58 8.73 12.21 4.04
N TYR A 59 8.26 11.28 3.21
CA TYR A 59 7.19 10.35 3.58
C TYR A 59 7.81 9.15 4.29
N CYS A 60 7.33 8.88 5.49
CA CYS A 60 7.77 7.79 6.35
C CYS A 60 6.56 6.94 6.77
N VAL A 61 6.84 5.76 7.31
CA VAL A 61 5.80 4.93 7.93
C VAL A 61 6.09 4.80 9.42
N ALA A 62 5.16 5.24 10.25
CA ALA A 62 5.14 4.92 11.67
C ALA A 62 4.61 3.48 11.80
N ILE A 63 5.46 2.55 12.24
CA ILE A 63 5.10 1.12 12.30
C ILE A 63 4.23 0.85 13.52
N ASP A 64 3.04 0.30 13.29
CA ASP A 64 2.09 -0.04 14.35
C ASP A 64 2.21 -1.52 14.75
N LYS A 65 2.33 -2.40 13.76
CA LYS A 65 2.43 -3.85 13.98
C LYS A 65 3.43 -4.47 13.01
N VAL A 66 4.29 -5.33 13.54
CA VAL A 66 5.18 -6.19 12.74
C VAL A 66 4.65 -7.62 12.80
N ASN A 67 4.50 -8.25 11.63
CA ASN A 67 4.16 -9.66 11.55
C ASN A 67 5.42 -10.49 11.84
N GLN A 68 5.28 -11.52 12.68
CA GLN A 68 6.36 -12.47 12.90
C GLN A 68 6.53 -13.33 11.65
N LEU A 69 7.69 -13.23 11.01
CA LEU A 69 8.10 -14.11 9.93
C LEU A 69 8.56 -15.40 10.61
N ASN A 70 7.85 -16.50 10.36
CA ASN A 70 8.23 -17.84 10.83
C ASN A 70 9.27 -18.46 9.91
#